data_AF-A0A1H0RZ20-F1
#
_entry.id   AF-A0A1H0RZ20-F1
#
_cell.length_a   1.000
_cell.length_b   1.000
_cell.length_c   1.000
_cell.angle_alpha   90.00
_cell.angle_beta   90.00
_cell.angle_gamma   90.00
#
_symmetry.space_group_name_H-M   'P 1'
#
loop_
_entity.id
_entity.type
_entity.pdbx_description
1 polymer ?
#
loop_
_entity_poly.entity_id
_entity_poly.type
_entity_poly.pdbx_seq_one_letter_code
_entity_poly.pdbx_strand_id
1 'polypeptide(L)'
;MKKIAIILLILLGVLSLLGGAQWCRDGIARMDGREPGRIYVDTLGTPDAEVLQDVKQVAGFFPQFMHEKFQVKLECPIDVLVSADRNTYEELLRKRMDVSPETLKEKAQFTSGQSSGSKGLCIINGDKNSLKKNNNRYSTTAHELFHQMQHELSRGKSGYENSLYWLEEGSADYVGALVSEALGAGSVEKWYLDAKFALQYAKNPATVGQLQSTTEEERLQLLTTKAHSYDLSDVMTYYLLQHYGAGQPEAKIVAFYKKLGSDKADKAFAETFGIERDAFLQEFAGWWQAECSHPAKFRVIIRGNADKAAVEQFVNQLEQSRNWLKRHSGGELKGDYQLVFVGSADDFVAAEMEYGSISEAEARSIAGSVWAENNSTLFINTPQVADNVQSIFVSSAMLCRLYMVQQLASEDGSDMAWLLRGASYVSGVARLGESGHGDIAAYQRHWRKKLRESQPMPTLDKLSTSKALQEAGRQYEGERLSNLCEYAAAELVHRYGWQGIFNWLSDARQSGDGKKAFSQVFGITVTDFAAQVHMMLY
;
A
#
# COMPACT_ATOMS: atom_id res chain seq x y z
N MET A 1 59.00 -18.60 17.90
CA MET A 1 58.74 -17.24 18.41
C MET A 1 58.58 -16.17 17.32
N LYS A 2 59.44 -16.10 16.28
CA LYS A 2 59.33 -15.07 15.22
C LYS A 2 58.02 -15.08 14.39
N LYS A 3 57.40 -16.25 14.15
CA LYS A 3 56.15 -16.35 13.38
C LYS A 3 54.90 -15.82 14.13
N ILE A 4 54.90 -15.92 15.47
CA ILE A 4 53.78 -15.44 16.31
C ILE A 4 53.80 -13.91 16.43
N ALA A 5 54.99 -13.31 16.50
CA ALA A 5 55.16 -11.85 16.54
C ALA A 5 54.71 -11.16 15.24
N ILE A 6 54.91 -11.80 14.08
CA ILE A 6 54.47 -11.26 12.78
C ILE A 6 52.94 -11.32 12.65
N ILE A 7 52.30 -12.39 13.13
CA ILE A 7 50.83 -12.50 13.12
C ILE A 7 50.18 -11.47 14.05
N LEU A 8 50.77 -11.23 15.23
CA LEU A 8 50.33 -10.18 16.16
C LEU A 8 50.48 -8.77 15.57
N LEU A 9 51.57 -8.49 14.83
CA LEU A 9 51.78 -7.20 14.16
C LEU A 9 50.80 -6.97 13.00
N ILE A 10 50.44 -8.02 12.25
CA ILE A 10 49.43 -7.94 11.19
C ILE A 10 48.04 -7.75 11.81
N LEU A 11 47.71 -8.45 12.90
CA LEU A 11 46.46 -8.26 13.64
C LEU A 11 46.35 -6.84 14.23
N LEU A 12 47.44 -6.31 14.81
CA LEU A 12 47.51 -4.92 15.27
C LEU A 12 47.37 -3.92 14.12
N GLY A 13 48.01 -4.18 12.97
CA GLY A 13 47.88 -3.36 11.76
C GLY A 13 46.45 -3.31 11.21
N VAL A 14 45.77 -4.45 11.16
CA VAL A 14 44.37 -4.57 10.71
C VAL A 14 43.41 -3.92 11.73
N LEU A 15 43.65 -4.09 13.04
CA LEU A 15 42.88 -3.42 14.09
C LEU A 15 43.08 -1.89 14.06
N SER A 16 44.29 -1.40 13.76
CA SER A 16 44.55 0.04 13.59
C SER A 16 43.99 0.62 12.30
N LEU A 17 43.85 -0.17 11.23
CA LEU A 17 43.20 0.25 9.99
C LEU A 17 41.66 0.29 10.12
N LEU A 18 41.08 -0.69 10.82
CA LEU A 18 39.64 -0.73 11.11
C LEU A 18 39.23 0.33 12.15
N GLY A 19 40.03 0.52 13.21
CA GLY A 19 39.82 1.60 14.18
C GLY A 19 40.13 2.98 13.60
N GLY A 20 41.12 3.08 12.70
CA GLY A 20 41.51 4.33 12.05
C GLY A 20 40.49 4.85 11.03
N ALA A 21 39.79 3.98 10.31
CA ALA A 21 38.74 4.39 9.38
C ALA A 21 37.52 4.99 10.10
N GLN A 22 37.12 4.41 11.24
CA GLN A 22 36.05 4.93 12.08
C GLN A 22 36.46 6.25 12.75
N TRP A 23 37.69 6.33 13.26
CA TRP A 23 38.24 7.55 13.88
C TRP A 23 38.47 8.70 12.88
N CYS A 24 38.86 8.40 11.64
CA CYS A 24 38.95 9.39 10.57
C CYS A 24 37.58 9.92 10.14
N ARG A 25 36.54 9.08 10.11
CA ARG A 25 35.17 9.52 9.78
C ARG A 25 34.59 10.43 10.87
N ASP A 26 34.74 10.04 12.14
CA ASP A 26 34.35 10.87 13.29
C ASP A 26 35.19 12.16 13.39
N GLY A 27 36.46 12.10 12.96
CA GLY A 27 37.37 13.23 12.86
C GLY A 27 36.98 14.23 11.77
N ILE A 28 36.59 13.76 10.58
CA ILE A 28 36.18 14.61 9.45
C ILE A 28 34.83 15.30 9.74
N ALA A 29 33.86 14.57 10.30
CA ALA A 29 32.58 15.18 10.71
C ALA A 29 32.74 16.28 11.76
N ARG A 30 33.69 16.11 12.69
CA ARG A 30 34.09 17.14 13.67
C ARG A 30 34.85 18.32 13.03
N MET A 31 35.58 18.09 11.95
CA MET A 31 36.29 19.16 11.20
C MET A 31 35.33 20.06 10.40
N ASP A 32 34.18 19.54 9.95
CA ASP A 32 33.12 20.30 9.28
C ASP A 32 32.15 21.00 10.26
N GLY A 33 32.41 20.94 11.57
CA GLY A 33 31.61 21.61 12.59
C GLY A 33 30.24 20.97 12.88
N ARG A 34 30.03 19.71 12.44
CA ARG A 34 28.78 18.98 12.66
C ARG A 34 28.78 18.27 14.00
N GLU A 35 27.64 18.33 14.68
CA GLU A 35 27.43 17.74 16.01
C GLU A 35 27.06 16.26 15.87
N PRO A 36 27.69 15.35 16.64
CA PRO A 36 27.29 13.95 16.72
C PRO A 36 25.81 13.78 17.04
N GLY A 37 25.15 12.83 16.40
CA GLY A 37 23.72 12.53 16.60
C GLY A 37 22.75 13.59 16.10
N ARG A 38 23.22 14.63 15.39
CA ARG A 38 22.38 15.69 14.82
C ARG A 38 22.04 15.41 13.36
N ILE A 39 20.78 15.67 13.01
CA ILE A 39 20.28 15.57 11.64
C ILE A 39 20.16 16.98 11.06
N TYR A 40 20.74 17.17 9.88
CA TYR A 40 20.75 18.43 9.13
C TYR A 40 19.88 18.29 7.90
N VAL A 41 19.00 19.26 7.63
CA VAL A 41 18.09 19.21 6.48
C VAL A 41 18.37 20.40 5.56
N ASP A 42 18.82 20.09 4.35
CA ASP A 42 19.07 21.03 3.27
C ASP A 42 18.26 20.67 2.02
N THR A 43 18.24 21.56 1.02
CA THR A 43 17.48 21.35 -0.22
C THR A 43 18.34 21.51 -1.46
N LEU A 44 17.92 20.86 -2.55
CA LEU A 44 18.36 21.21 -3.90
C LEU A 44 17.13 21.69 -4.71
N GLY A 45 17.15 22.97 -5.07
CA GLY A 45 15.99 23.66 -5.63
C GLY A 45 15.00 24.12 -4.56
N THR A 46 13.74 24.29 -4.96
CA THR A 46 12.63 24.70 -4.08
C THR A 46 11.59 23.59 -4.02
N PRO A 47 11.70 22.66 -3.06
CA PRO A 47 10.67 21.65 -2.82
C PRO A 47 9.35 22.29 -2.37
N ASP A 48 8.28 21.51 -2.46
CA ASP A 48 7.01 21.85 -1.84
C ASP A 48 7.20 22.19 -0.35
N ALA A 49 6.53 23.26 0.10
CA ALA A 49 6.74 23.82 1.43
C ALA A 49 6.27 22.86 2.53
N GLU A 50 5.15 22.14 2.32
CA GLU A 50 4.65 21.15 3.27
C GLU A 50 5.62 19.97 3.35
N VAL A 51 6.13 19.51 2.21
CA VAL A 51 7.13 18.43 2.17
C VAL A 51 8.37 18.80 2.99
N LEU A 52 8.93 19.98 2.76
CA LEU A 52 10.11 20.43 3.50
C LEU A 52 9.84 20.61 5.00
N GLN A 53 8.67 21.13 5.36
CA GLN A 53 8.27 21.28 6.76
C GLN A 53 8.19 19.92 7.46
N ASP A 54 7.53 18.95 6.84
CA ASP A 54 7.32 17.62 7.42
C ASP A 54 8.64 16.84 7.55
N VAL A 55 9.54 16.94 6.55
CA VAL A 55 10.90 16.37 6.64
C VAL A 55 11.68 16.99 7.81
N LYS A 56 11.63 18.32 7.99
CA LYS A 56 12.30 19.01 9.10
C LYS A 56 11.73 18.60 10.46
N GLN A 57 10.41 18.43 10.54
CA GLN A 57 9.74 17.97 11.76
C GLN A 57 10.22 16.57 12.16
N VAL A 58 10.25 15.63 11.21
CA VAL A 58 10.74 14.27 11.46
C VAL A 58 12.23 14.28 11.82
N ALA A 59 13.06 15.02 11.09
CA ALA A 59 14.49 15.13 11.38
C ALA A 59 14.77 15.68 12.80
N GLY A 60 13.96 16.62 13.28
CA GLY A 60 14.06 17.13 14.65
C GLY A 60 13.54 16.16 15.71
N PHE A 61 12.49 15.41 15.40
CA PHE A 61 11.83 14.47 16.32
C PHE A 61 12.56 13.12 16.45
N PHE A 62 13.11 12.61 15.35
CA PHE A 62 13.64 11.25 15.22
C PHE A 62 14.73 10.89 16.26
N PRO A 63 15.74 11.73 16.57
CA PRO A 63 16.76 11.36 17.55
C PRO A 63 16.19 11.15 18.96
N GLN A 64 15.25 11.99 19.38
CA GLN A 64 14.55 11.85 20.66
C GLN A 64 13.70 10.59 20.66
N PHE A 65 12.94 10.36 19.60
CA PHE A 65 12.10 9.18 19.44
C PHE A 65 12.93 7.88 19.54
N MET A 66 14.07 7.80 18.84
CA MET A 66 14.97 6.64 18.93
C MET A 66 15.52 6.44 20.34
N HIS A 67 15.84 7.52 21.05
CA HIS A 67 16.31 7.44 22.43
C HIS A 67 15.24 6.90 23.38
N GLU A 68 14.02 7.43 23.29
CA GLU A 68 12.92 7.08 24.20
C GLU A 68 12.33 5.71 23.90
N LYS A 69 12.06 5.42 22.63
CA LYS A 69 11.36 4.20 22.22
C LYS A 69 12.31 3.01 22.02
N PHE A 70 13.47 3.23 21.41
CA PHE A 70 14.43 2.16 21.07
C PHE A 70 15.63 2.09 22.02
N GLN A 71 15.77 3.03 22.96
CA GLN A 71 16.87 3.07 23.93
C GLN A 71 18.25 3.09 23.26
N VAL A 72 18.35 3.74 22.10
CA VAL A 72 19.59 3.93 21.33
C VAL A 72 19.73 5.39 20.94
N LYS A 73 20.98 5.85 20.78
CA LYS A 73 21.29 7.19 20.33
C LYS A 73 21.96 7.10 18.97
N LEU A 74 21.59 8.02 18.10
CA LEU A 74 22.32 8.28 16.87
C LEU A 74 23.69 8.85 17.24
N GLU A 75 24.77 8.30 16.71
CA GLU A 75 26.13 8.75 17.00
C GLU A 75 26.69 9.60 15.85
N CYS A 76 26.45 9.23 14.59
CA CYS A 76 26.94 10.01 13.45
C CYS A 76 25.96 11.16 13.11
N PRO A 77 26.48 12.31 12.66
CA PRO A 77 25.62 13.31 12.02
C PRO A 77 25.06 12.76 10.70
N ILE A 78 23.83 13.14 10.39
CA ILE A 78 23.15 12.78 9.13
C ILE A 78 22.80 14.05 8.36
N ASP A 79 23.10 14.04 7.06
CA ASP A 79 22.57 14.95 6.06
C ASP A 79 21.29 14.41 5.43
N VAL A 80 20.24 15.22 5.39
CA VAL A 80 19.02 14.96 4.63
C VAL A 80 18.91 16.02 3.55
N LEU A 81 18.96 15.61 2.28
CA LEU A 81 18.81 16.49 1.13
C LEU A 81 17.44 16.30 0.47
N VAL A 82 16.60 17.33 0.51
CA VAL A 82 15.28 17.31 -0.14
C VAL A 82 15.38 17.92 -1.54
N SER A 83 15.09 17.12 -2.56
CA SER A 83 15.04 17.59 -3.95
C SER A 83 13.70 18.26 -4.26
N ALA A 84 13.71 19.21 -5.19
CA ALA A 84 12.52 19.92 -5.61
C ALA A 84 11.64 19.14 -6.58
N ASP A 85 12.28 18.31 -7.42
CA ASP A 85 11.66 17.54 -8.48
C ASP A 85 12.48 16.30 -8.82
N ARG A 86 11.97 15.47 -9.74
CA ARG A 86 12.68 14.26 -10.19
C ARG A 86 14.07 14.55 -10.78
N ASN A 87 14.26 15.67 -11.48
CA ASN A 87 15.54 15.97 -12.14
C ASN A 87 16.62 16.30 -11.09
N THR A 88 16.26 17.10 -10.09
CA THR A 88 17.12 17.42 -8.95
C THR A 88 17.35 16.19 -8.07
N TYR A 89 16.38 15.29 -7.95
CA TYR A 89 16.56 13.99 -7.30
C TYR A 89 17.61 13.13 -8.01
N GLU A 90 17.49 12.96 -9.33
CA GLU A 90 18.47 12.26 -10.17
C GLU A 90 19.87 12.90 -10.06
N GLU A 91 19.94 14.23 -10.00
CA GLU A 91 21.20 14.94 -9.78
C GLU A 91 21.84 14.58 -8.43
N LEU A 92 21.06 14.59 -7.35
CA LEU A 92 21.56 14.27 -6.01
C LEU A 92 21.99 12.80 -5.91
N LEU A 93 21.19 11.87 -6.43
CA LEU A 93 21.55 10.45 -6.45
C LEU A 93 22.88 10.21 -7.16
N ARG A 94 23.08 10.85 -8.32
CA ARG A 94 24.34 10.73 -9.06
C ARG A 94 25.52 11.41 -8.37
N LYS A 95 25.37 12.66 -7.93
CA LYS A 95 26.48 13.48 -7.43
C LYS A 95 26.85 13.23 -5.98
N ARG A 96 25.90 12.79 -5.16
CA ARG A 96 26.07 12.63 -3.70
C ARG A 96 26.03 11.17 -3.27
N MET A 97 25.24 10.33 -3.95
CA MET A 97 25.17 8.90 -3.64
C MET A 97 26.01 8.01 -4.55
N ASP A 98 26.64 8.54 -5.59
CA ASP A 98 27.43 7.78 -6.58
C ASP A 98 26.61 6.69 -7.28
N VAL A 99 25.29 6.92 -7.44
CA VAL A 99 24.43 6.02 -8.24
C VAL A 99 24.90 6.05 -9.69
N SER A 100 25.07 4.86 -10.27
CA SER A 100 25.59 4.71 -11.62
C SER A 100 24.60 5.26 -12.66
N PRO A 101 25.06 5.83 -13.78
CA PRO A 101 24.19 6.33 -14.84
C PRO A 101 23.21 5.29 -15.38
N GLU A 102 23.58 4.01 -15.36
CA GLU A 102 22.79 2.90 -15.89
C GLU A 102 21.53 2.65 -15.06
N THR A 103 21.62 2.75 -13.73
CA THR A 103 20.51 2.45 -12.80
C THR A 103 19.78 3.70 -12.30
N LEU A 104 20.36 4.89 -12.53
CA LEU A 104 19.88 6.17 -12.00
C LEU A 104 18.39 6.43 -12.28
N LYS A 105 17.97 6.27 -13.54
CA LYS A 105 16.60 6.59 -13.96
C LYS A 105 15.57 5.65 -13.35
N GLU A 106 15.91 4.37 -13.25
CA GLU A 106 15.03 3.36 -12.66
C GLU A 106 14.91 3.59 -11.16
N LYS A 107 16.03 3.78 -10.45
CA LYS A 107 16.00 4.14 -9.03
C LYS A 107 15.18 5.40 -8.78
N ALA A 108 15.42 6.47 -9.54
CA ALA A 108 14.67 7.71 -9.41
C ALA A 108 13.16 7.56 -9.72
N GLN A 109 12.81 6.64 -10.61
CA GLN A 109 11.42 6.34 -10.95
C GLN A 109 10.69 5.63 -9.81
N PHE A 110 11.35 4.66 -9.15
CA PHE A 110 10.68 3.76 -8.21
C PHE A 110 10.82 4.20 -6.75
N THR A 111 11.92 4.85 -6.36
CA THR A 111 12.10 5.24 -4.95
C THR A 111 11.53 6.62 -4.62
N SER A 112 11.19 6.81 -3.34
CA SER A 112 10.73 8.08 -2.75
C SER A 112 11.83 8.75 -1.91
N GLY A 113 12.78 7.95 -1.46
CA GLY A 113 14.01 8.37 -0.82
C GLY A 113 15.12 7.36 -1.10
N GLN A 114 16.31 7.67 -0.63
CA GLN A 114 17.44 6.75 -0.60
C GLN A 114 18.33 7.13 0.59
N SER A 115 18.87 6.11 1.25
CA SER A 115 19.82 6.28 2.35
C SER A 115 21.17 5.67 1.99
N SER A 116 22.25 6.28 2.48
CA SER A 116 23.63 5.82 2.35
C SER A 116 24.33 5.92 3.71
N GLY A 117 24.30 4.83 4.49
CA GLY A 117 24.86 4.78 5.85
C GLY A 117 26.36 5.11 5.94
N SER A 118 27.14 4.73 4.92
CA SER A 118 28.57 5.01 4.85
C SER A 118 28.89 6.50 4.68
N LYS A 119 27.95 7.27 4.13
CA LYS A 119 28.07 8.71 3.86
C LYS A 119 27.35 9.58 4.90
N GLY A 120 26.57 8.98 5.80
CA GLY A 120 25.71 9.76 6.70
C GLY A 120 24.71 10.61 5.92
N LEU A 121 24.14 10.08 4.83
CA LEU A 121 23.35 10.86 3.89
C LEU A 121 22.03 10.15 3.55
N CYS A 122 20.93 10.91 3.60
CA CYS A 122 19.63 10.57 3.04
C CYS A 122 19.25 11.60 1.96
N ILE A 123 18.61 11.16 0.90
CA ILE A 123 18.03 12.03 -0.13
C ILE A 123 16.55 11.72 -0.22
N ILE A 124 15.70 12.74 -0.21
CA ILE A 124 14.25 12.63 -0.37
C ILE A 124 13.81 13.22 -1.71
N ASN A 125 12.97 12.50 -2.44
CA ASN A 125 12.36 12.95 -3.70
C ASN A 125 11.12 13.81 -3.41
N GLY A 126 11.28 15.13 -3.31
CA GLY A 126 10.22 16.01 -2.84
C GLY A 126 8.98 16.15 -3.73
N ASP A 127 9.04 15.71 -4.99
CA ASP A 127 7.91 15.73 -5.95
C ASP A 127 7.31 14.33 -6.19
N LYS A 128 7.76 13.32 -5.46
CA LYS A 128 7.22 11.97 -5.62
C LYS A 128 5.73 11.95 -5.24
N ASN A 129 4.89 11.40 -6.11
CA ASN A 129 3.44 11.33 -5.89
C ASN A 129 3.04 10.67 -4.55
N SER A 130 3.81 9.70 -4.05
CA SER A 130 3.57 9.07 -2.74
C SER A 130 3.67 10.08 -1.58
N LEU A 131 4.49 11.12 -1.69
CA LEU A 131 4.71 12.13 -0.66
C LEU A 131 3.64 13.23 -0.63
N LYS A 132 2.61 13.14 -1.47
CA LYS A 132 1.45 14.04 -1.40
C LYS A 132 0.60 13.84 -0.14
N LYS A 133 0.71 12.67 0.51
CA LYS A 133 0.06 12.38 1.79
C LYS A 133 1.05 12.59 2.95
N ASN A 134 0.60 13.24 4.01
CA ASN A 134 1.43 13.58 5.17
C ASN A 134 2.02 12.35 5.90
N ASN A 135 1.21 11.29 6.08
CA ASN A 135 1.66 10.03 6.67
C ASN A 135 2.85 9.42 5.93
N ASN A 136 2.84 9.49 4.59
CA ASN A 136 3.91 9.02 3.73
C ASN A 136 5.16 9.88 3.85
N ARG A 137 5.03 11.20 4.07
CA ARG A 137 6.18 12.09 4.32
C ARG A 137 6.88 11.76 5.63
N TYR A 138 6.11 11.56 6.69
CA TYR A 138 6.67 11.18 7.99
C TYR A 138 7.31 9.80 7.95
N SER A 139 6.58 8.80 7.48
CA SER A 139 7.07 7.41 7.41
C SER A 139 8.26 7.27 6.48
N THR A 140 8.25 7.84 5.27
CA THR A 140 9.39 7.77 4.33
C THR A 140 10.63 8.42 4.94
N THR A 141 10.51 9.62 5.54
CA THR A 141 11.68 10.29 6.13
C THR A 141 12.26 9.47 7.29
N ALA A 142 11.41 8.94 8.15
CA ALA A 142 11.83 8.10 9.27
C ALA A 142 12.41 6.74 8.81
N HIS A 143 11.87 6.14 7.75
CA HIS A 143 12.40 4.95 7.10
C HIS A 143 13.85 5.16 6.65
N GLU A 144 14.13 6.23 5.89
CA GLU A 144 15.49 6.51 5.40
C GLU A 144 16.47 6.84 6.53
N LEU A 145 16.01 7.53 7.57
CA LEU A 145 16.79 7.79 8.79
C LEU A 145 17.04 6.51 9.57
N PHE A 146 16.11 5.56 9.58
CA PHE A 146 16.31 4.29 10.26
C PHE A 146 17.38 3.43 9.57
N HIS A 147 17.52 3.49 8.24
CA HIS A 147 18.65 2.87 7.57
C HIS A 147 20.02 3.39 8.06
N GLN A 148 20.11 4.66 8.48
CA GLN A 148 21.33 5.19 9.12
C GLN A 148 21.58 4.52 10.47
N MET A 149 20.52 4.35 11.28
CA MET A 149 20.60 3.62 12.55
C MET A 149 20.98 2.16 12.36
N GLN A 150 20.39 1.47 11.37
CA GLN A 150 20.74 0.09 11.01
C GLN A 150 22.23 0.00 10.66
N HIS A 151 22.75 0.96 9.88
CA HIS A 151 24.16 1.01 9.50
C HIS A 151 25.09 1.20 10.70
N GLU A 152 24.77 2.13 11.60
CA GLU A 152 25.55 2.34 12.83
C GLU A 152 25.55 1.11 13.74
N LEU A 153 24.37 0.58 14.05
CA LEU A 153 24.20 -0.56 14.95
C LEU A 153 24.88 -1.82 14.40
N SER A 154 24.83 -2.02 13.09
CA SER A 154 25.45 -3.17 12.40
C SER A 154 26.90 -2.94 12.00
N ARG A 155 27.52 -1.82 12.37
CA ARG A 155 28.91 -1.48 11.98
C ARG A 155 29.13 -1.59 10.47
N GLY A 156 28.14 -1.16 9.70
CA GLY A 156 28.15 -1.12 8.25
C GLY A 156 27.76 -2.42 7.54
N LYS A 157 27.27 -3.43 8.26
CA LYS A 157 26.82 -4.70 7.66
C LYS A 157 25.34 -4.74 7.27
N SER A 158 24.54 -3.73 7.62
CA SER A 158 23.20 -3.58 7.07
C SER A 158 23.32 -3.10 5.62
N GLY A 159 22.89 -3.93 4.68
CA GLY A 159 22.94 -3.64 3.26
C GLY A 159 23.24 -4.88 2.42
N TYR A 160 22.47 -5.03 1.35
CA TYR A 160 22.60 -6.10 0.34
C TYR A 160 22.80 -7.49 0.94
N GLU A 161 23.80 -8.22 0.46
CA GLU A 161 24.07 -9.63 0.77
C GLU A 161 24.43 -9.90 2.24
N ASN A 162 24.77 -8.85 3.00
CA ASN A 162 25.18 -9.00 4.41
C ASN A 162 24.00 -9.01 5.38
N SER A 163 22.80 -8.62 4.92
CA SER A 163 21.57 -8.54 5.71
C SER A 163 20.47 -9.42 5.11
N LEU A 164 19.35 -9.50 5.82
CA LEU A 164 18.09 -10.03 5.30
C LEU A 164 17.31 -8.85 4.73
N TYR A 165 17.10 -8.79 3.41
CA TYR A 165 16.42 -7.69 2.73
C TYR A 165 15.04 -7.42 3.32
N TRP A 166 14.24 -8.47 3.55
CA TRP A 166 12.90 -8.31 4.12
C TRP A 166 12.90 -7.68 5.51
N LEU A 167 13.91 -7.98 6.34
CA LEU A 167 14.00 -7.43 7.69
C LEU A 167 14.61 -6.02 7.67
N GLU A 168 15.51 -5.75 6.71
CA GLU A 168 16.09 -4.42 6.47
C GLU A 168 15.01 -3.40 6.12
N GLU A 169 14.26 -3.63 5.04
CA GLU A 169 13.20 -2.70 4.60
C GLU A 169 12.01 -2.75 5.55
N GLY A 170 11.51 -3.95 5.90
CA GLY A 170 10.31 -4.08 6.73
C GLY A 170 10.48 -3.52 8.15
N SER A 171 11.69 -3.54 8.72
CA SER A 171 11.93 -2.84 10.00
C SER A 171 12.07 -1.33 9.84
N ALA A 172 12.55 -0.84 8.70
CA ALA A 172 12.56 0.59 8.39
C ALA A 172 11.14 1.12 8.18
N ASP A 173 10.28 0.38 7.48
CA ASP A 173 8.86 0.72 7.33
C ASP A 173 8.10 0.63 8.66
N TYR A 174 8.37 -0.39 9.49
CA TYR A 174 7.81 -0.47 10.85
C TYR A 174 8.18 0.75 11.70
N VAL A 175 9.45 1.19 11.68
CA VAL A 175 9.88 2.41 12.39
C VAL A 175 9.24 3.65 11.77
N GLY A 176 9.13 3.71 10.45
CA GLY A 176 8.41 4.77 9.74
C GLY A 176 6.96 4.89 10.20
N ALA A 177 6.26 3.76 10.31
CA ALA A 177 4.89 3.70 10.81
C ALA A 177 4.79 4.13 12.28
N LEU A 178 5.72 3.71 13.16
CA LEU A 178 5.75 4.14 14.56
C LEU A 178 5.97 5.66 14.72
N VAL A 179 6.87 6.25 13.92
CA VAL A 179 7.10 7.70 13.93
C VAL A 179 5.88 8.44 13.41
N SER A 180 5.27 7.95 12.32
CA SER A 180 4.01 8.50 11.79
C SER A 180 2.90 8.48 12.84
N GLU A 181 2.79 7.39 13.62
CA GLU A 181 1.81 7.25 14.71
C GLU A 181 2.10 8.22 15.86
N ALA A 182 3.36 8.34 16.28
CA ALA A 182 3.77 9.26 17.33
C ALA A 182 3.54 10.74 16.96
N LEU A 183 3.57 11.07 15.66
CA LEU A 183 3.26 12.39 15.11
C LEU A 183 1.77 12.56 14.71
N GLY A 184 0.92 11.54 14.93
CA GLY A 184 -0.52 11.61 14.72
C GLY A 184 -0.98 11.57 13.25
N ALA A 185 -0.17 11.07 12.31
CA ALA A 185 -0.52 11.03 10.89
C ALA A 185 -1.06 9.67 10.39
N GLY A 186 -0.88 8.59 11.14
CA GLY A 186 -1.43 7.27 10.82
C GLY A 186 -0.94 6.21 11.80
N SER A 187 -1.68 5.11 11.96
CA SER A 187 -1.35 4.07 12.93
C SER A 187 -0.51 2.94 12.34
N VAL A 188 0.24 2.25 13.20
CA VAL A 188 0.96 1.02 12.82
C VAL A 188 -0.02 -0.07 12.38
N GLU A 189 -1.20 -0.15 13.00
CA GLU A 189 -2.25 -1.10 12.59
C GLU A 189 -2.70 -0.85 11.15
N LYS A 190 -2.92 0.41 10.76
CA LYS A 190 -3.33 0.76 9.38
C LYS A 190 -2.25 0.43 8.37
N TRP A 191 -0.99 0.78 8.65
CA TRP A 191 0.13 0.42 7.77
C TRP A 191 0.20 -1.10 7.53
N TYR A 192 0.12 -1.90 8.59
CA TYR A 192 0.15 -3.35 8.47
C TYR A 192 -1.04 -3.93 7.67
N LEU A 193 -2.26 -3.45 7.95
CA LEU A 193 -3.45 -3.90 7.24
C LEU A 193 -3.41 -3.50 5.75
N ASP A 194 -2.85 -2.34 5.42
CA ASP A 194 -2.65 -1.90 4.05
C ASP A 194 -1.61 -2.73 3.30
N ALA A 195 -0.47 -3.05 3.92
CA ALA A 195 0.52 -3.95 3.33
C ALA A 195 -0.07 -5.34 3.07
N LYS A 196 -0.83 -5.88 4.04
CA LYS A 196 -1.55 -7.13 3.88
C LYS A 196 -2.58 -7.08 2.74
N PHE A 197 -3.35 -5.99 2.67
CA PHE A 197 -4.31 -5.76 1.59
C PHE A 197 -3.59 -5.70 0.24
N ALA A 198 -2.52 -4.91 0.09
CA ALA A 198 -1.76 -4.81 -1.16
C ALA A 198 -1.25 -6.18 -1.63
N LEU A 199 -0.67 -6.99 -0.73
CA LEU A 199 -0.20 -8.33 -1.08
C LEU A 199 -1.31 -9.30 -1.50
N GLN A 200 -2.45 -9.29 -0.81
CA GLN A 200 -3.57 -10.16 -1.15
C GLN A 200 -4.15 -9.83 -2.53
N TYR A 201 -3.98 -8.58 -2.96
CA TYR A 201 -4.48 -8.04 -4.21
C TYR A 201 -3.38 -7.99 -5.29
N ALA A 202 -2.15 -8.39 -4.98
CA ALA A 202 -1.06 -8.45 -5.92
C ALA A 202 -1.26 -9.59 -6.95
N LYS A 203 -0.98 -9.30 -8.22
CA LYS A 203 -1.00 -10.34 -9.27
C LYS A 203 0.21 -11.25 -9.15
N ASN A 204 1.38 -10.67 -8.97
CA ASN A 204 2.68 -11.35 -8.93
C ASN A 204 3.50 -10.85 -7.72
N PRO A 205 3.06 -11.13 -6.48
CA PRO A 205 3.85 -10.76 -5.32
C PRO A 205 5.17 -11.55 -5.30
N ALA A 206 6.18 -10.97 -4.69
CA ALA A 206 7.46 -11.60 -4.42
C ALA A 206 7.24 -12.85 -3.57
N THR A 207 8.18 -13.78 -3.67
CA THR A 207 8.22 -14.96 -2.81
C THR A 207 9.16 -14.71 -1.64
N VAL A 208 8.90 -15.37 -0.51
CA VAL A 208 9.74 -15.30 0.69
C VAL A 208 11.22 -15.58 0.37
N GLY A 209 11.50 -16.54 -0.52
CA GLY A 209 12.86 -16.88 -0.92
C GLY A 209 13.59 -15.76 -1.69
N GLN A 210 12.87 -14.90 -2.40
CA GLN A 210 13.46 -13.78 -3.14
C GLN A 210 13.89 -12.62 -2.23
N LEU A 211 13.45 -12.58 -0.98
CA LEU A 211 13.70 -11.46 -0.07
C LEU A 211 14.80 -11.69 0.96
N GLN A 212 15.65 -12.70 0.78
CA GLN A 212 16.72 -13.04 1.73
C GLN A 212 17.95 -12.15 1.53
N SER A 213 19.09 -12.72 1.14
CA SER A 213 20.29 -11.95 0.81
C SER A 213 20.22 -11.54 -0.66
N THR A 214 19.93 -10.27 -0.92
CA THR A 214 19.76 -9.73 -2.27
C THR A 214 20.93 -8.85 -2.70
N THR A 215 21.30 -8.96 -3.96
CA THR A 215 22.17 -8.02 -4.66
C THR A 215 21.40 -6.74 -5.03
N GLU A 216 22.13 -5.69 -5.43
CA GLU A 216 21.52 -4.45 -5.91
C GLU A 216 20.66 -4.68 -7.17
N GLU A 217 21.12 -5.54 -8.09
CA GLU A 217 20.40 -5.90 -9.31
C GLU A 217 19.08 -6.61 -9.01
N GLU A 218 19.09 -7.56 -8.07
CA GLU A 218 17.87 -8.26 -7.64
C GLU A 218 16.87 -7.32 -6.96
N ARG A 219 17.33 -6.38 -6.11
CA ARG A 219 16.43 -5.36 -5.53
C ARG A 219 15.81 -4.47 -6.62
N LEU A 220 16.60 -4.06 -7.61
CA LEU A 220 16.11 -3.26 -8.73
C LEU A 220 15.11 -4.05 -9.60
N GLN A 221 15.34 -5.34 -9.79
CA GLN A 221 14.38 -6.22 -10.46
C GLN A 221 13.05 -6.30 -9.70
N LEU A 222 13.08 -6.50 -8.39
CA LEU A 222 11.87 -6.55 -7.55
C LEU A 222 11.05 -5.24 -7.65
N LEU A 223 11.73 -4.09 -7.66
CA LEU A 223 11.12 -2.77 -7.85
C LEU A 223 10.50 -2.61 -9.24
N THR A 224 11.25 -2.92 -10.30
CA THR A 224 10.83 -2.72 -11.68
C THR A 224 9.68 -3.64 -12.08
N THR A 225 9.62 -4.86 -11.52
CA THR A 225 8.52 -5.79 -11.75
C THR A 225 7.30 -5.53 -10.87
N LYS A 226 7.32 -4.51 -10.00
CA LYS A 226 6.30 -4.22 -8.99
C LYS A 226 5.92 -5.46 -8.18
N ALA A 227 6.92 -6.21 -7.71
CA ALA A 227 6.71 -7.49 -7.05
C ALA A 227 6.16 -7.34 -5.61
N HIS A 228 5.69 -6.17 -5.17
CA HIS A 228 5.23 -5.95 -3.79
C HIS A 228 6.22 -6.47 -2.74
N SER A 229 7.52 -6.29 -3.00
CA SER A 229 8.57 -6.80 -2.10
C SER A 229 8.56 -6.09 -0.75
N TYR A 230 8.23 -4.80 -0.74
CA TYR A 230 8.04 -4.00 0.47
C TYR A 230 6.84 -4.50 1.28
N ASP A 231 5.67 -4.63 0.65
CA ASP A 231 4.48 -5.11 1.36
C ASP A 231 4.72 -6.49 2.00
N LEU A 232 5.45 -7.40 1.32
CA LEU A 232 5.81 -8.71 1.89
C LEU A 232 6.80 -8.59 3.04
N SER A 233 7.78 -7.68 2.93
CA SER A 233 8.74 -7.36 3.99
C SER A 233 8.06 -6.84 5.24
N ASP A 234 7.06 -5.98 5.07
CA ASP A 234 6.24 -5.39 6.13
C ASP A 234 5.44 -6.45 6.87
N VAL A 235 4.72 -7.29 6.12
CA VAL A 235 3.93 -8.39 6.69
C VAL A 235 4.82 -9.42 7.40
N MET A 236 5.98 -9.76 6.83
CA MET A 236 6.96 -10.66 7.46
C MET A 236 7.53 -10.07 8.76
N THR A 237 7.90 -8.79 8.73
CA THR A 237 8.47 -8.10 9.89
C THR A 237 7.45 -7.96 11.00
N TYR A 238 6.23 -7.53 10.69
CA TYR A 238 5.16 -7.44 11.68
C TYR A 238 4.87 -8.81 12.31
N TYR A 239 4.75 -9.86 11.49
CA TYR A 239 4.56 -11.22 11.99
C TYR A 239 5.71 -11.67 12.92
N LEU A 240 6.97 -11.47 12.51
CA LEU A 240 8.14 -11.77 13.35
C LEU A 240 8.05 -11.08 14.71
N LEU A 241 7.72 -9.79 14.72
CA LEU A 241 7.69 -8.98 15.94
C LEU A 241 6.51 -9.34 16.85
N GLN A 242 5.35 -9.71 16.30
CA GLN A 242 4.22 -10.17 17.12
C GLN A 242 4.49 -11.53 17.77
N HIS A 243 5.14 -12.45 17.05
CA HIS A 243 5.34 -13.83 17.51
C HIS A 243 6.65 -14.05 18.29
N TYR A 244 7.73 -13.37 17.90
CA TYR A 244 9.08 -13.53 18.44
C TYR A 244 9.65 -12.24 19.07
N GLY A 245 8.87 -11.15 19.07
CA GLY A 245 9.24 -9.91 19.73
C GLY A 245 9.24 -10.00 21.26
N ALA A 246 8.57 -11.01 21.84
CA ALA A 246 8.42 -11.21 23.29
C ALA A 246 7.89 -9.97 24.03
N GLY A 247 6.99 -9.21 23.41
CA GLY A 247 6.46 -7.95 23.95
C GLY A 247 7.45 -6.78 23.94
N GLN A 248 8.63 -6.95 23.34
CA GLN A 248 9.67 -5.92 23.23
C GLN A 248 10.20 -5.80 21.79
N PRO A 249 9.33 -5.51 20.80
CA PRO A 249 9.71 -5.55 19.39
C PRO A 249 10.86 -4.60 19.06
N GLU A 250 10.87 -3.37 19.61
CA GLU A 250 11.93 -2.39 19.35
C GLU A 250 13.29 -2.84 19.90
N ALA A 251 13.31 -3.45 21.09
CA ALA A 251 14.53 -3.99 21.68
C ALA A 251 15.09 -5.15 20.85
N LYS A 252 14.23 -6.00 20.28
CA LYS A 252 14.64 -7.10 19.41
C LYS A 252 15.24 -6.60 18.09
N ILE A 253 14.64 -5.57 17.46
CA ILE A 253 15.21 -4.95 16.26
C ILE A 253 16.62 -4.41 16.56
N VAL A 254 16.80 -3.66 17.65
CA VAL A 254 18.12 -3.16 18.06
C VAL A 254 19.11 -4.28 18.34
N ALA A 255 18.68 -5.33 19.04
CA ALA A 255 19.53 -6.47 19.35
C ALA A 255 20.00 -7.21 18.09
N PHE A 256 19.10 -7.39 17.11
CA PHE A 256 19.43 -8.00 15.82
C PHE A 256 20.54 -7.23 15.11
N TYR A 257 20.38 -5.92 14.90
CA TYR A 257 21.39 -5.14 14.19
C TYR A 257 22.72 -5.04 14.94
N LYS A 258 22.70 -4.95 16.28
CA LYS A 258 23.94 -5.02 17.08
C LYS A 258 24.67 -6.34 16.89
N LYS A 259 23.95 -7.47 16.89
CA LYS A 259 24.54 -8.80 16.63
C LYS A 259 25.00 -8.94 15.18
N LEU A 260 24.28 -8.36 14.22
CA LEU A 260 24.70 -8.35 12.82
C LEU A 260 26.10 -7.74 12.66
N GLY A 261 26.43 -6.72 13.47
CA GLY A 261 27.77 -6.14 13.52
C GLY A 261 28.90 -7.14 13.78
N SER A 262 28.67 -8.17 14.60
CA SER A 262 29.66 -9.21 14.92
C SER A 262 29.50 -10.50 14.13
N ASP A 263 28.29 -10.85 13.72
CA ASP A 263 27.95 -12.17 13.19
C ASP A 263 27.47 -12.13 11.74
N LYS A 264 27.05 -13.29 11.22
CA LYS A 264 26.30 -13.40 9.96
C LYS A 264 24.80 -13.25 10.25
N ALA A 265 24.04 -12.80 9.26
CA ALA A 265 22.61 -12.53 9.37
C ALA A 265 21.82 -13.69 10.01
N ASP A 266 22.00 -14.92 9.54
CA ASP A 266 21.26 -16.10 10.04
C ASP A 266 21.54 -16.38 11.52
N LYS A 267 22.80 -16.25 11.93
CA LYS A 267 23.20 -16.44 13.34
C LYS A 267 22.67 -15.30 14.21
N ALA A 268 22.79 -14.05 13.75
CA ALA A 268 22.24 -12.89 14.45
C ALA A 268 20.72 -13.02 14.62
N PHE A 269 20.03 -13.50 13.59
CA PHE A 269 18.59 -13.76 13.60
C PHE A 269 18.23 -14.84 14.64
N ALA A 270 18.84 -16.02 14.56
CA ALA A 270 18.55 -17.13 15.47
C ALA A 270 18.81 -16.76 16.94
N GLU A 271 19.93 -16.11 17.23
CA GLU A 271 20.24 -15.68 18.60
C GLU A 271 19.33 -14.55 19.12
N THR A 272 18.75 -13.75 18.23
CA THR A 272 17.87 -12.65 18.62
C THR A 272 16.44 -13.14 18.85
N PHE A 273 15.90 -13.89 17.90
CA PHE A 273 14.49 -14.25 17.86
C PHE A 273 14.22 -15.64 18.45
N GLY A 274 15.26 -16.44 18.69
CA GLY A 274 15.14 -17.77 19.29
C GLY A 274 14.58 -18.83 18.34
N ILE A 275 14.62 -18.56 17.03
CA ILE A 275 14.19 -19.47 15.95
C ILE A 275 15.17 -19.37 14.78
N GLU A 276 15.50 -20.50 14.18
CA GLU A 276 16.31 -20.53 12.95
C GLU A 276 15.55 -19.87 11.80
N ARG A 277 16.26 -19.11 10.95
CA ARG A 277 15.66 -18.36 9.84
C ARG A 277 14.77 -19.26 8.97
N ASP A 278 15.28 -20.39 8.51
CA ASP A 278 14.53 -21.26 7.60
C ASP A 278 13.26 -21.85 8.24
N ALA A 279 13.29 -22.12 9.55
CA ALA A 279 12.11 -22.54 10.29
C ALA A 279 11.06 -21.41 10.36
N PHE A 280 11.51 -20.17 10.61
CA PHE A 280 10.63 -19.00 10.55
C PHE A 280 10.02 -18.80 9.16
N LEU A 281 10.81 -18.90 8.07
CA LEU A 281 10.30 -18.73 6.72
C LEU A 281 9.25 -19.79 6.36
N GLN A 282 9.45 -21.03 6.80
CA GLN A 282 8.47 -22.11 6.61
C GLN A 282 7.18 -21.86 7.40
N GLU A 283 7.29 -21.44 8.67
CA GLU A 283 6.14 -21.10 9.51
C GLU A 283 5.35 -19.93 8.91
N PHE A 284 6.06 -18.85 8.54
CA PHE A 284 5.47 -17.68 7.90
C PHE A 284 4.77 -18.04 6.59
N ALA A 285 5.39 -18.84 5.72
CA ALA A 285 4.77 -19.25 4.45
C ALA A 285 3.48 -20.03 4.67
N GLY A 286 3.46 -20.94 5.65
CA GLY A 286 2.25 -21.68 6.04
C GLY A 286 1.16 -20.77 6.59
N TRP A 287 1.53 -19.83 7.47
CA TRP A 287 0.61 -18.82 7.99
C TRP A 287 0.06 -17.93 6.87
N TRP A 288 0.91 -17.40 5.99
CA TRP A 288 0.51 -16.51 4.90
C TRP A 288 -0.43 -17.20 3.91
N GLN A 289 -0.20 -18.48 3.62
CA GLN A 289 -1.12 -19.28 2.81
C GLN A 289 -2.50 -19.41 3.47
N ALA A 290 -2.55 -19.64 4.78
CA ALA A 290 -3.79 -19.65 5.54
C ALA A 290 -4.46 -18.26 5.50
N GLU A 291 -3.68 -17.18 5.65
CA GLU A 291 -4.16 -15.80 5.58
C GLU A 291 -4.78 -15.45 4.21
N CYS A 292 -4.19 -15.92 3.12
CA CYS A 292 -4.75 -15.72 1.78
C CYS A 292 -6.05 -16.52 1.53
N SER A 293 -6.31 -17.57 2.33
CA SER A 293 -7.44 -18.48 2.12
C SER A 293 -8.67 -18.17 2.97
N HIS A 294 -8.52 -17.43 4.09
CA HIS A 294 -9.62 -17.22 5.01
C HIS A 294 -10.69 -16.27 4.44
N PRO A 295 -11.99 -16.56 4.65
CA PRO A 295 -13.05 -15.62 4.30
C PRO A 295 -12.86 -14.26 4.97
N ALA A 296 -13.30 -13.19 4.30
CA ALA A 296 -13.15 -11.83 4.78
C ALA A 296 -13.64 -11.67 6.23
N LYS A 297 -12.87 -10.95 7.04
CA LYS A 297 -13.26 -10.54 8.38
C LYS A 297 -13.45 -9.03 8.40
N PHE A 298 -14.52 -8.59 9.06
CA PHE A 298 -14.87 -7.18 9.16
C PHE A 298 -14.84 -6.76 10.62
N ARG A 299 -13.92 -5.87 10.99
CA ARG A 299 -13.90 -5.20 12.29
C ARG A 299 -14.80 -3.96 12.20
N VAL A 300 -15.89 -3.97 12.94
CA VAL A 300 -16.86 -2.87 12.97
C VAL A 300 -16.40 -1.79 13.97
N ILE A 301 -16.29 -0.55 13.49
CA ILE A 301 -15.96 0.65 14.26
C ILE A 301 -17.14 1.62 14.12
N ILE A 302 -17.78 1.97 15.23
CA ILE A 302 -18.93 2.89 15.25
C ILE A 302 -18.45 4.21 15.85
N ARG A 303 -18.46 5.29 15.06
CA ARG A 303 -18.01 6.62 15.49
C ARG A 303 -19.15 7.51 15.93
N GLY A 304 -18.84 8.42 16.85
CA GLY A 304 -19.69 9.54 17.23
C GLY A 304 -21.13 9.12 17.53
N ASN A 305 -22.06 9.74 16.81
CA ASN A 305 -23.50 9.49 16.90
C ASN A 305 -24.04 8.63 15.75
N ALA A 306 -23.19 7.83 15.09
CA ALA A 306 -23.64 6.88 14.07
C ALA A 306 -24.77 5.98 14.62
N ASP A 307 -25.82 5.80 13.82
CA ASP A 307 -27.01 5.07 14.25
C ASP A 307 -26.70 3.56 14.37
N LYS A 308 -26.71 3.06 15.61
CA LYS A 308 -26.41 1.66 15.92
C LYS A 308 -27.39 0.69 15.28
N ALA A 309 -28.67 1.06 15.16
CA ALA A 309 -29.66 0.20 14.51
C ALA A 309 -29.39 0.09 13.01
N ALA A 310 -29.02 1.20 12.36
CA ALA A 310 -28.60 1.20 10.97
C ALA A 310 -27.32 0.39 10.76
N VAL A 311 -26.35 0.47 11.69
CA VAL A 311 -25.12 -0.33 11.65
C VAL A 311 -25.42 -1.82 11.75
N GLU A 312 -26.21 -2.24 12.75
CA GLU A 312 -26.59 -3.65 12.94
C GLU A 312 -27.33 -4.20 11.71
N GLN A 313 -28.25 -3.41 11.15
CA GLN A 313 -28.95 -3.75 9.92
C GLN A 313 -27.97 -3.91 8.75
N PHE A 314 -27.04 -2.97 8.56
CA PHE A 314 -26.06 -3.03 7.48
C PHE A 314 -25.16 -4.26 7.59
N VAL A 315 -24.65 -4.56 8.79
CA VAL A 315 -23.81 -5.74 9.05
C VAL A 315 -24.57 -7.04 8.76
N ASN A 316 -25.83 -7.12 9.15
CA ASN A 316 -26.69 -8.26 8.79
C ASN A 316 -26.84 -8.41 7.27
N GLN A 317 -27.05 -7.31 6.54
CA GLN A 317 -27.16 -7.33 5.08
C GLN A 317 -25.81 -7.63 4.39
N LEU A 318 -24.69 -7.24 4.99
CA LEU A 318 -23.36 -7.59 4.50
C LEU A 318 -23.16 -9.12 4.49
N GLU A 319 -23.55 -9.82 5.55
CA GLU A 319 -23.49 -11.28 5.60
C GLU A 319 -24.40 -11.95 4.55
N GLN A 320 -25.60 -11.42 4.32
CA GLN A 320 -26.47 -11.89 3.23
C GLN A 320 -25.85 -11.65 1.85
N SER A 321 -25.19 -10.51 1.67
CA SER A 321 -24.46 -10.18 0.45
C SER A 321 -23.26 -11.10 0.23
N ARG A 322 -22.56 -11.53 1.29
CA ARG A 322 -21.50 -12.56 1.22
C ARG A 322 -22.05 -13.89 0.73
N ASN A 323 -23.17 -14.35 1.29
CA ASN A 323 -23.82 -15.59 0.85
C ASN A 323 -24.27 -15.51 -0.60
N TRP A 324 -24.79 -14.37 -1.02
CA TRP A 324 -25.17 -14.13 -2.41
C TRP A 324 -23.97 -14.19 -3.35
N LEU A 325 -22.88 -13.49 -3.02
CA LEU A 325 -21.65 -13.48 -3.79
C LEU A 325 -21.09 -14.90 -3.95
N LYS A 326 -21.07 -15.66 -2.85
CA LYS A 326 -20.61 -17.06 -2.85
C LYS A 326 -21.42 -17.95 -3.79
N ARG A 327 -22.75 -17.83 -3.76
CA ARG A 327 -23.64 -18.59 -4.65
C ARG A 327 -23.43 -18.27 -6.13
N HIS A 328 -23.14 -17.01 -6.46
CA HIS A 328 -23.06 -16.56 -7.85
C HIS A 328 -21.65 -16.58 -8.46
N SER A 329 -20.61 -16.47 -7.64
CA SER A 329 -19.20 -16.48 -8.08
C SER A 329 -18.49 -17.81 -7.84
N GLY A 330 -18.98 -18.63 -6.89
CA GLY A 330 -18.25 -19.79 -6.38
C GLY A 330 -17.07 -19.44 -5.47
N GLY A 331 -16.78 -18.15 -5.27
CA GLY A 331 -15.69 -17.65 -4.44
C GLY A 331 -16.19 -16.79 -3.28
N GLU A 332 -15.25 -16.32 -2.46
CA GLU A 332 -15.53 -15.41 -1.34
C GLU A 332 -14.47 -14.32 -1.31
N LEU A 333 -14.85 -13.11 -0.90
CA LEU A 333 -13.87 -12.08 -0.53
C LEU A 333 -12.98 -12.60 0.59
N LYS A 334 -11.68 -12.30 0.51
CA LYS A 334 -10.65 -12.68 1.48
C LYS A 334 -10.03 -11.44 2.13
N GLY A 335 -9.40 -11.60 3.28
CA GLY A 335 -8.66 -10.54 3.96
C GLY A 335 -9.35 -9.94 5.19
N ASP A 336 -8.69 -8.97 5.81
CA ASP A 336 -9.18 -8.29 7.01
C ASP A 336 -9.48 -6.83 6.68
N TYR A 337 -10.65 -6.37 7.08
CA TYR A 337 -11.14 -5.04 6.77
C TYR A 337 -11.65 -4.33 8.03
N GLN A 338 -11.50 -3.02 8.05
CA GLN A 338 -12.17 -2.15 9.00
C GLN A 338 -13.42 -1.54 8.35
N LEU A 339 -14.57 -1.64 9.02
CA LEU A 339 -15.81 -0.95 8.64
C LEU A 339 -16.04 0.20 9.61
N VAL A 340 -15.78 1.43 9.17
CA VAL A 340 -15.93 2.65 9.96
C VAL A 340 -17.26 3.30 9.63
N PHE A 341 -18.21 3.24 10.56
CA PHE A 341 -19.52 3.85 10.43
C PHE A 341 -19.53 5.24 11.05
N VAL A 342 -20.01 6.22 10.28
CA VAL A 342 -20.00 7.64 10.65
C VAL A 342 -21.41 8.24 10.64
N GLY A 343 -21.63 9.21 11.53
CA GLY A 343 -22.96 9.81 11.77
C GLY A 343 -23.26 11.09 10.97
N SER A 344 -22.26 11.69 10.33
CA SER A 344 -22.41 12.95 9.58
C SER A 344 -21.32 13.12 8.52
N ALA A 345 -21.46 14.11 7.64
CA ALA A 345 -20.42 14.44 6.66
C ALA A 345 -19.13 14.95 7.33
N ASP A 346 -19.22 15.72 8.41
CA ASP A 346 -18.03 16.17 9.15
C ASP A 346 -17.34 15.01 9.89
N ASP A 347 -18.11 14.07 10.44
CA ASP A 347 -17.55 12.84 11.02
C ASP A 347 -16.96 11.92 9.95
N PHE A 348 -17.52 11.91 8.73
CA PHE A 348 -16.92 11.25 7.56
C PHE A 348 -15.52 11.80 7.27
N VAL A 349 -15.38 13.13 7.21
CA VAL A 349 -14.08 13.79 7.01
C VAL A 349 -13.11 13.41 8.12
N ALA A 350 -13.54 13.50 9.38
CA ALA A 350 -12.70 13.17 10.53
C ALA A 350 -12.26 11.70 10.52
N ALA A 351 -13.16 10.78 10.14
CA ALA A 351 -12.87 9.35 10.04
C ALA A 351 -11.87 9.04 8.93
N GLU A 352 -12.02 9.64 7.76
CA GLU A 352 -11.08 9.50 6.63
C GLU A 352 -9.68 10.01 6.98
N MET A 353 -9.60 11.11 7.73
CA MET A 353 -8.31 11.60 8.24
C MET A 353 -7.70 10.64 9.27
N GLU A 354 -8.51 10.15 10.22
CA GLU A 354 -8.03 9.30 11.34
C GLU A 354 -7.66 7.88 10.90
N TYR A 355 -8.52 7.22 10.11
CA TYR A 355 -8.34 5.81 9.70
C TYR A 355 -7.89 5.65 8.26
N GLY A 356 -8.09 6.65 7.40
CA GLY A 356 -7.67 6.63 6.00
C GLY A 356 -6.35 7.35 5.77
N SER A 357 -5.85 8.09 6.76
CA SER A 357 -4.62 8.88 6.72
C SER A 357 -4.53 9.78 5.47
N ILE A 358 -5.64 10.41 5.10
CA ILE A 358 -5.70 11.38 4.00
C ILE A 358 -5.86 12.81 4.49
N SER A 359 -5.54 13.77 3.62
CA SER A 359 -5.67 15.19 3.95
C SER A 359 -7.13 15.60 4.13
N GLU A 360 -7.37 16.65 4.91
CA GLU A 360 -8.72 17.21 5.09
C GLU A 360 -9.34 17.61 3.75
N ALA A 361 -8.56 18.19 2.83
CA ALA A 361 -9.03 18.59 1.51
C ALA A 361 -9.50 17.39 0.67
N GLU A 362 -8.74 16.30 0.69
CA GLU A 362 -9.10 15.04 0.02
C GLU A 362 -10.36 14.43 0.66
N ALA A 363 -10.40 14.34 1.99
CA ALA A 363 -11.54 13.81 2.74
C ALA A 363 -12.82 14.62 2.49
N ARG A 364 -12.75 15.95 2.46
CA ARG A 364 -13.90 16.84 2.13
C ARG A 364 -14.41 16.62 0.72
N SER A 365 -13.53 16.28 -0.23
CA SER A 365 -13.94 16.03 -1.62
C SER A 365 -14.81 14.78 -1.78
N ILE A 366 -14.74 13.84 -0.83
CA ILE A 366 -15.47 12.56 -0.85
C ILE A 366 -16.54 12.42 0.23
N ALA A 367 -16.65 13.36 1.18
CA ALA A 367 -17.56 13.30 2.33
C ALA A 367 -19.06 13.20 1.98
N GLY A 368 -19.44 13.59 0.75
CA GLY A 368 -20.80 13.41 0.23
C GLY A 368 -21.15 11.97 -0.14
N SER A 369 -20.17 11.06 -0.17
CA SER A 369 -20.36 9.67 -0.60
C SER A 369 -21.15 8.86 0.42
N VAL A 370 -21.92 7.90 -0.07
CA VAL A 370 -22.60 6.88 0.77
C VAL A 370 -21.57 6.03 1.50
N TRP A 371 -20.49 5.70 0.79
CA TRP A 371 -19.36 4.95 1.32
C TRP A 371 -18.08 5.31 0.55
N ALA A 372 -16.93 5.02 1.13
CA ALA A 372 -15.62 5.18 0.49
C ALA A 372 -14.69 4.01 0.85
N GLU A 373 -13.72 3.77 -0.02
CA GLU A 373 -12.72 2.71 0.09
C GLU A 373 -11.34 3.34 0.22
N ASN A 374 -10.61 2.97 1.25
CA ASN A 374 -9.20 3.31 1.45
C ASN A 374 -8.46 2.03 1.86
N ASN A 375 -8.03 1.26 0.85
CA ASN A 375 -7.36 -0.03 1.03
C ASN A 375 -8.15 -0.96 1.98
N SER A 376 -7.57 -1.33 3.13
CA SER A 376 -8.19 -2.21 4.12
C SER A 376 -9.35 -1.56 4.90
N THR A 377 -9.62 -0.26 4.71
CA THR A 377 -10.62 0.48 5.49
C THR A 377 -11.76 0.97 4.60
N LEU A 378 -12.99 0.72 5.05
CA LEU A 378 -14.21 1.10 4.38
C LEU A 378 -14.99 2.06 5.28
N PHE A 379 -15.41 3.19 4.74
CA PHE A 379 -16.18 4.20 5.45
C PHE A 379 -17.63 4.14 5.00
N ILE A 380 -18.57 4.14 5.94
CA ILE A 380 -20.01 4.04 5.67
C ILE A 380 -20.75 5.19 6.36
N ASN A 381 -21.43 6.00 5.55
CA ASN A 381 -22.23 7.14 6.01
C ASN A 381 -23.61 6.65 6.47
N THR A 382 -23.82 6.46 7.79
CA THR A 382 -25.07 5.85 8.30
C THR A 382 -26.34 6.63 7.92
N PRO A 383 -26.37 7.97 7.93
CA PRO A 383 -27.49 8.73 7.37
C PRO A 383 -27.92 8.34 5.94
N GLN A 384 -26.99 7.88 5.10
CA GLN A 384 -27.27 7.51 3.71
C GLN A 384 -27.66 6.03 3.53
N VAL A 385 -27.57 5.22 4.58
CA VAL A 385 -27.94 3.80 4.58
C VAL A 385 -28.96 3.45 5.67
N ALA A 386 -29.70 4.44 6.16
CA ALA A 386 -30.58 4.32 7.32
C ALA A 386 -31.73 3.32 7.13
N ASP A 387 -32.23 3.14 5.91
CA ASP A 387 -33.30 2.17 5.63
C ASP A 387 -32.78 0.83 5.09
N ASN A 388 -33.61 -0.21 5.22
CA ASN A 388 -33.25 -1.58 4.84
C ASN A 388 -32.98 -1.75 3.34
N VAL A 389 -33.67 -0.99 2.47
CA VAL A 389 -33.47 -1.06 1.02
C VAL A 389 -32.08 -0.54 0.68
N GLN A 390 -31.68 0.61 1.23
CA GLN A 390 -30.33 1.15 1.03
C GLN A 390 -29.26 0.24 1.63
N SER A 391 -29.50 -0.31 2.83
CA SER A 391 -28.58 -1.28 3.45
C SER A 391 -28.37 -2.53 2.58
N ILE A 392 -29.42 -3.11 2.00
CA ILE A 392 -29.32 -4.25 1.08
C ILE A 392 -28.51 -3.88 -0.15
N PHE A 393 -28.85 -2.75 -0.78
CA PHE A 393 -28.24 -2.31 -2.01
C PHE A 393 -26.74 -2.01 -1.83
N VAL A 394 -26.39 -1.17 -0.86
CA VAL A 394 -25.03 -0.66 -0.66
C VAL A 394 -24.10 -1.75 -0.17
N SER A 395 -24.53 -2.59 0.79
CA SER A 395 -23.69 -3.68 1.29
C SER A 395 -23.31 -4.67 0.19
N SER A 396 -24.25 -4.96 -0.73
CA SER A 396 -23.98 -5.83 -1.87
C SER A 396 -23.07 -5.20 -2.91
N ALA A 397 -23.35 -3.95 -3.30
CA ALA A 397 -22.55 -3.26 -4.31
C ALA A 397 -21.10 -3.06 -3.84
N MET A 398 -20.92 -2.67 -2.58
CA MET A 398 -19.60 -2.54 -1.94
C MET A 398 -18.86 -3.88 -1.93
N LEU A 399 -19.49 -4.95 -1.43
CA LEU A 399 -18.85 -6.26 -1.33
C LEU A 399 -18.48 -6.83 -2.71
N CYS A 400 -19.37 -6.71 -3.69
CA CYS A 400 -19.10 -7.17 -5.05
C CYS A 400 -17.94 -6.39 -5.66
N ARG A 401 -17.89 -5.06 -5.48
CA ARG A 401 -16.76 -4.24 -5.93
C ARG A 401 -15.43 -4.70 -5.35
N LEU A 402 -15.36 -4.87 -4.04
CA LEU A 402 -14.13 -5.32 -3.36
C LEU A 402 -13.68 -6.68 -3.86
N TYR A 403 -14.63 -7.60 -4.04
CA TYR A 403 -14.35 -8.92 -4.60
C TYR A 403 -13.82 -8.82 -6.04
N MET A 404 -14.44 -8.01 -6.89
CA MET A 404 -13.99 -7.84 -8.28
C MET A 404 -12.57 -7.25 -8.34
N VAL A 405 -12.26 -6.26 -7.51
CA VAL A 405 -10.91 -5.67 -7.42
C VAL A 405 -9.89 -6.72 -6.95
N GLN A 406 -10.24 -7.52 -5.93
CA GLN A 406 -9.39 -8.62 -5.45
C GLN A 406 -9.14 -9.70 -6.50
N GLN A 407 -10.16 -10.05 -7.28
CA GLN A 407 -10.03 -11.05 -8.32
C GLN A 407 -9.18 -10.55 -9.50
N LEU A 408 -9.36 -9.29 -9.92
CA LEU A 408 -8.59 -8.73 -11.03
C LEU A 408 -7.11 -8.56 -10.71
N ALA A 409 -6.77 -8.12 -9.49
CA ALA A 409 -5.40 -7.79 -9.10
C ALA A 409 -4.71 -6.84 -10.12
N SER A 410 -5.46 -5.88 -10.67
CA SER A 410 -5.02 -5.06 -11.80
C SER A 410 -4.29 -3.81 -11.33
N GLU A 411 -2.98 -3.74 -11.59
CA GLU A 411 -2.22 -2.51 -11.40
C GLU A 411 -2.14 -1.65 -12.68
N ASP A 412 -2.30 -2.26 -13.86
CA ASP A 412 -2.09 -1.61 -15.16
C ASP A 412 -3.11 -2.10 -16.22
N GLY A 413 -4.28 -1.44 -16.33
CA GLY A 413 -5.09 -1.44 -17.56
C GLY A 413 -5.81 -2.73 -17.95
N SER A 414 -5.77 -3.79 -17.13
CA SER A 414 -6.68 -4.94 -17.26
C SER A 414 -8.09 -4.65 -16.72
N ASP A 415 -8.26 -3.50 -16.05
CA ASP A 415 -9.56 -3.03 -15.59
C ASP A 415 -10.43 -2.56 -16.76
N MET A 416 -11.71 -2.94 -16.73
CA MET A 416 -12.76 -2.31 -17.51
C MET A 416 -13.63 -1.51 -16.56
N ALA A 417 -13.29 -0.24 -16.36
CA ALA A 417 -13.86 0.61 -15.31
C ALA A 417 -15.39 0.69 -15.37
N TRP A 418 -15.97 0.82 -16.57
CA TRP A 418 -17.43 0.81 -16.73
C TRP A 418 -18.05 -0.53 -16.29
N LEU A 419 -17.39 -1.66 -16.57
CA LEU A 419 -17.89 -2.99 -16.24
C LEU A 419 -17.80 -3.25 -14.74
N LEU A 420 -16.67 -2.88 -14.11
CA LEU A 420 -16.49 -2.92 -12.67
C LEU A 420 -17.57 -2.11 -11.94
N ARG A 421 -17.77 -0.86 -12.37
CA ARG A 421 -18.79 0.02 -11.79
C ARG A 421 -20.21 -0.55 -11.98
N GLY A 422 -20.55 -0.90 -13.22
CA GLY A 422 -21.87 -1.39 -13.57
C GLY A 422 -22.21 -2.71 -12.87
N ALA A 423 -21.32 -3.70 -12.90
CA ALA A 423 -21.56 -5.01 -12.29
C ALA A 423 -21.70 -4.92 -10.76
N SER A 424 -20.90 -4.07 -10.11
CA SER A 424 -21.03 -3.81 -8.67
C SER A 424 -22.42 -3.24 -8.34
N TYR A 425 -22.90 -2.27 -9.12
CA TYR A 425 -24.21 -1.68 -8.87
C TYR A 425 -25.37 -2.66 -9.17
N VAL A 426 -25.25 -3.44 -10.24
CA VAL A 426 -26.22 -4.47 -10.63
C VAL A 426 -26.31 -5.58 -9.57
N SER A 427 -25.25 -5.86 -8.80
CA SER A 427 -25.32 -6.82 -7.70
C SER A 427 -26.23 -6.32 -6.57
N GLY A 428 -26.16 -5.02 -6.27
CA GLY A 428 -27.08 -4.35 -5.36
C GLY A 428 -28.54 -4.48 -5.81
N VAL A 429 -28.81 -4.23 -7.10
CA VAL A 429 -30.15 -4.41 -7.67
C VAL A 429 -30.61 -5.87 -7.62
N ALA A 430 -29.72 -6.83 -7.89
CA ALA A 430 -30.03 -8.26 -7.81
C ALA A 430 -30.42 -8.67 -6.38
N ARG A 431 -29.69 -8.18 -5.37
CA ARG A 431 -30.02 -8.42 -3.96
C ARG A 431 -31.35 -7.80 -3.56
N LEU A 432 -31.65 -6.59 -4.04
CA LEU A 432 -32.98 -6.00 -3.84
C LEU A 432 -34.08 -6.88 -4.43
N GLY A 433 -33.88 -7.40 -5.64
CA GLY A 433 -34.83 -8.32 -6.29
C GLY A 433 -35.07 -9.60 -5.49
N GLU A 434 -34.01 -10.27 -5.04
CA GLU A 434 -34.12 -11.47 -4.20
C GLU A 434 -34.77 -11.19 -2.84
N SER A 435 -34.65 -9.97 -2.33
CA SER A 435 -35.28 -9.53 -1.08
C SER A 435 -36.69 -8.94 -1.29
N GLY A 436 -37.27 -9.04 -2.50
CA GLY A 436 -38.65 -8.60 -2.78
C GLY A 436 -38.82 -7.09 -2.98
N HIS A 437 -37.73 -6.34 -3.14
CA HIS A 437 -37.71 -4.88 -3.26
C HIS A 437 -37.50 -4.37 -4.69
N GLY A 438 -37.98 -5.11 -5.69
CA GLY A 438 -37.90 -4.73 -7.10
C GLY A 438 -37.56 -5.91 -7.98
N ASP A 439 -37.14 -5.62 -9.22
CA ASP A 439 -36.67 -6.63 -10.17
C ASP A 439 -35.69 -5.98 -11.15
N ILE A 440 -34.62 -6.69 -11.52
CA ILE A 440 -33.56 -6.20 -12.42
C ILE A 440 -34.15 -5.72 -13.75
N ALA A 441 -35.15 -6.43 -14.30
CA ALA A 441 -35.73 -6.03 -15.58
C ALA A 441 -36.48 -4.69 -15.48
N ALA A 442 -37.05 -4.35 -14.32
CA ALA A 442 -37.66 -3.04 -14.10
C ALA A 442 -36.61 -1.93 -14.06
N TYR A 443 -35.48 -2.15 -13.38
CA TYR A 443 -34.36 -1.21 -13.37
C TYR A 443 -33.76 -1.02 -14.76
N GLN A 444 -33.55 -2.11 -15.52
CA GLN A 444 -33.08 -2.03 -16.91
C GLN A 444 -34.00 -1.19 -17.80
N ARG A 445 -35.33 -1.36 -17.68
CA ARG A 445 -36.30 -0.51 -18.41
C ARG A 445 -36.19 0.95 -18.00
N HIS A 446 -36.00 1.22 -16.71
CA HIS A 446 -35.81 2.57 -16.19
C HIS A 446 -34.54 3.23 -16.72
N TRP A 447 -33.38 2.57 -16.59
CA TRP A 447 -32.11 3.07 -17.13
C TRP A 447 -32.19 3.32 -18.63
N ARG A 448 -32.74 2.37 -19.40
CA ARG A 448 -32.92 2.54 -20.85
C ARG A 448 -33.77 3.75 -21.19
N LYS A 449 -34.87 3.99 -20.45
CA LYS A 449 -35.71 5.19 -20.62
C LYS A 449 -34.91 6.47 -20.33
N LYS A 450 -34.20 6.53 -19.21
CA LYS A 450 -33.38 7.69 -18.82
C LYS A 450 -32.27 7.98 -19.82
N LEU A 451 -31.60 6.95 -20.33
CA LEU A 451 -30.53 7.06 -21.31
C LEU A 451 -31.04 7.57 -22.67
N ARG A 452 -32.25 7.18 -23.07
CA ARG A 452 -32.95 7.72 -24.25
C ARG A 452 -33.23 9.22 -24.16
N GLU A 453 -33.62 9.67 -22.98
CA GLU A 453 -33.90 11.09 -22.70
C GLU A 453 -32.61 11.94 -22.61
N SER A 454 -31.45 11.31 -22.46
CA SER A 454 -30.19 11.98 -22.07
C SER A 454 -29.14 12.09 -23.19
N GLN A 455 -29.55 11.92 -24.46
CA GLN A 455 -28.65 11.89 -25.61
C GLN A 455 -28.02 13.27 -25.93
N PRO A 456 -26.82 13.30 -26.55
CA PRO A 456 -25.97 12.17 -26.94
C PRO A 456 -25.19 11.58 -25.76
N MET A 457 -24.88 10.29 -25.82
CA MET A 457 -24.11 9.55 -24.80
C MET A 457 -22.73 9.12 -25.35
N PRO A 458 -21.69 9.02 -24.49
CA PRO A 458 -20.42 8.45 -24.90
C PRO A 458 -20.58 6.94 -25.20
N THR A 459 -19.67 6.39 -26.00
CA THR A 459 -19.63 4.95 -26.26
C THR A 459 -18.88 4.22 -25.14
N LEU A 460 -19.38 3.05 -24.72
CA LEU A 460 -18.86 2.29 -23.58
C LEU A 460 -17.38 1.92 -23.70
N ASP A 461 -16.91 1.63 -24.92
CA ASP A 461 -15.52 1.27 -25.20
C ASP A 461 -14.54 2.40 -24.82
N LYS A 462 -15.00 3.66 -24.89
CA LYS A 462 -14.24 4.85 -24.44
C LYS A 462 -14.22 5.02 -22.92
N LEU A 463 -15.02 4.25 -22.18
CA LEU A 463 -15.09 4.27 -20.72
C LEU A 463 -14.33 3.09 -20.08
N SER A 464 -13.43 2.46 -20.84
CA SER A 464 -12.72 1.25 -20.39
C SER A 464 -11.76 1.51 -19.24
N THR A 465 -11.19 2.71 -19.08
CA THR A 465 -10.23 3.01 -18.01
C THR A 465 -10.82 3.95 -16.97
N SER A 466 -10.34 3.85 -15.73
CA SER A 466 -10.77 4.72 -14.63
C SER A 466 -10.57 6.21 -14.95
N LYS A 467 -9.44 6.57 -15.59
CA LYS A 467 -9.18 7.94 -16.07
C LYS A 467 -10.17 8.39 -17.13
N ALA A 468 -10.50 7.54 -18.10
CA ALA A 468 -11.43 7.90 -19.16
C ALA A 468 -12.86 8.05 -18.63
N LEU A 469 -13.27 7.20 -17.68
CA LEU A 469 -14.55 7.33 -16.99
C LEU A 469 -14.63 8.63 -16.17
N GLN A 470 -13.55 9.00 -15.47
CA GLN A 470 -13.48 10.25 -14.72
C GLN A 470 -13.54 11.48 -15.64
N GLU A 471 -12.81 11.48 -16.75
CA GLU A 471 -12.84 12.57 -17.72
C GLU A 471 -14.21 12.70 -18.39
N ALA A 472 -14.86 11.58 -18.72
CA ALA A 472 -16.24 11.59 -19.18
C ALA A 472 -17.17 12.22 -18.13
N GLY A 473 -16.94 11.99 -16.83
CA GLY A 473 -17.72 12.61 -15.75
C GLY A 473 -17.63 14.14 -15.67
N ARG A 474 -16.63 14.76 -16.31
CA ARG A 474 -16.55 16.22 -16.44
C ARG A 474 -17.39 16.76 -17.59
N GLN A 475 -17.69 15.92 -18.57
CA GLN A 475 -18.42 16.27 -19.79
C GLN A 475 -19.90 15.87 -19.71
N TYR A 476 -20.21 14.79 -19.00
CA TYR A 476 -21.55 14.23 -18.86
C TYR A 476 -21.94 14.22 -17.38
N GLU A 477 -23.23 14.46 -17.10
CA GLU A 477 -23.77 14.32 -15.73
C GLU A 477 -23.49 12.91 -15.18
N GLY A 478 -23.02 12.83 -13.94
CA GLY A 478 -22.58 11.57 -13.33
C GLY A 478 -23.65 10.48 -13.27
N GLU A 479 -24.92 10.85 -13.08
CA GLU A 479 -26.05 9.93 -13.10
C GLU A 479 -26.20 9.25 -14.48
N ARG A 480 -26.01 10.00 -15.58
CA ARG A 480 -26.11 9.47 -16.95
C ARG A 480 -25.05 8.42 -17.23
N LEU A 481 -23.82 8.69 -16.82
CA LEU A 481 -22.72 7.73 -16.97
C LEU A 481 -22.92 6.49 -16.11
N SER A 482 -23.43 6.65 -14.90
CA SER A 482 -23.75 5.54 -14.00
C SER A 482 -24.82 4.64 -14.63
N ASN A 483 -25.93 5.22 -15.06
CA ASN A 483 -27.00 4.52 -15.78
C ASN A 483 -26.50 3.77 -17.02
N LEU A 484 -25.56 4.34 -17.78
CA LEU A 484 -24.98 3.68 -18.96
C LEU A 484 -24.15 2.45 -18.56
N CYS A 485 -23.28 2.57 -17.55
CA CYS A 485 -22.47 1.46 -17.05
C CYS A 485 -23.36 0.34 -16.47
N GLU A 486 -24.36 0.72 -15.67
CA GLU A 486 -25.33 -0.16 -15.03
C GLU A 486 -26.16 -0.92 -16.06
N TYR A 487 -26.73 -0.22 -17.05
CA TYR A 487 -27.50 -0.84 -18.12
C TYR A 487 -26.66 -1.85 -18.91
N ALA A 488 -25.43 -1.46 -19.27
CA ALA A 488 -24.52 -2.33 -20.02
C ALA A 488 -24.12 -3.59 -19.24
N ALA A 489 -23.80 -3.45 -17.96
CA ALA A 489 -23.48 -4.60 -17.11
C ALA A 489 -24.71 -5.50 -16.92
N ALA A 490 -25.90 -4.91 -16.76
CA ALA A 490 -27.13 -5.67 -16.64
C ALA A 490 -27.46 -6.44 -17.92
N GLU A 491 -27.18 -5.88 -19.11
CA GLU A 491 -27.31 -6.61 -20.39
C GLU A 491 -26.37 -7.82 -20.45
N LEU A 492 -25.14 -7.71 -19.94
CA LEU A 492 -24.24 -8.85 -19.84
C LEU A 492 -24.77 -9.92 -18.88
N VAL A 493 -25.22 -9.52 -17.69
CA VAL A 493 -25.82 -10.45 -16.72
C VAL A 493 -27.07 -11.11 -17.28
N HIS A 494 -27.89 -10.39 -18.04
CA HIS A 494 -29.09 -10.93 -18.67
C HIS A 494 -28.77 -12.01 -19.73
N ARG A 495 -27.75 -11.77 -20.56
CA ARG A 495 -27.39 -12.65 -21.68
C ARG A 495 -26.50 -13.83 -21.28
N TYR A 496 -25.59 -13.61 -20.34
CA TYR A 496 -24.50 -14.54 -20.00
C TYR A 496 -24.51 -14.98 -18.54
N GLY A 497 -25.42 -14.45 -17.71
CA GLY A 497 -25.47 -14.71 -16.29
C GLY A 497 -24.32 -14.06 -15.51
N TRP A 498 -24.39 -14.16 -14.18
CA TRP A 498 -23.33 -13.68 -13.28
C TRP A 498 -22.00 -14.40 -13.49
N GLN A 499 -22.04 -15.68 -13.82
CA GLN A 499 -20.84 -16.48 -14.07
C GLN A 499 -20.01 -15.90 -15.24
N GLY A 500 -20.64 -15.29 -16.24
CA GLY A 500 -19.92 -14.59 -17.32
C GLY A 500 -19.04 -13.46 -16.79
N ILE A 501 -19.54 -12.65 -15.85
CA ILE A 501 -18.75 -11.58 -15.22
C ILE A 501 -17.58 -12.17 -14.43
N PHE A 502 -17.83 -13.21 -13.64
CA PHE A 502 -16.78 -13.80 -12.80
C PHE A 502 -15.72 -14.57 -13.61
N ASN A 503 -16.11 -15.22 -14.71
CA ASN A 503 -15.17 -15.82 -15.66
C ASN A 503 -14.30 -14.74 -16.31
N TRP A 504 -14.89 -13.60 -16.69
CA TRP A 504 -14.13 -12.46 -17.23
C TRP A 504 -13.08 -11.95 -16.24
N LEU A 505 -13.39 -11.83 -14.94
CA LEU A 505 -12.41 -11.43 -13.93
C LEU A 505 -11.21 -12.38 -13.88
N SER A 506 -11.47 -13.69 -13.88
CA SER A 506 -10.42 -14.72 -13.86
C SER A 506 -9.53 -14.64 -15.11
N ASP A 507 -10.14 -14.58 -16.29
CA ASP A 507 -9.41 -14.53 -17.57
C ASP A 507 -8.65 -13.20 -17.73
N ALA A 508 -9.22 -12.09 -17.28
CA ALA A 508 -8.57 -10.78 -17.28
C ALA A 508 -7.35 -10.76 -16.35
N ARG A 509 -7.46 -11.36 -15.15
CA ARG A 509 -6.32 -11.53 -14.24
C ARG A 509 -5.22 -12.34 -14.90
N GLN A 510 -5.53 -13.51 -15.44
CA GLN A 510 -4.53 -14.42 -16.03
C GLN A 510 -3.85 -13.78 -17.25
N SER A 511 -4.63 -13.24 -18.18
CA SER A 511 -4.11 -12.66 -19.42
C SER A 511 -3.44 -11.29 -19.23
N GLY A 512 -3.84 -10.51 -18.22
CA GLY A 512 -3.46 -9.10 -18.09
C GLY A 512 -4.13 -8.18 -19.12
N ASP A 513 -5.11 -8.67 -19.88
CA ASP A 513 -5.82 -7.90 -20.92
C ASP A 513 -7.33 -8.09 -20.78
N GLY A 514 -7.98 -7.12 -20.14
CA GLY A 514 -9.42 -7.15 -19.87
C GLY A 514 -10.27 -7.18 -21.15
N LYS A 515 -9.82 -6.57 -22.25
CA LYS A 515 -10.57 -6.53 -23.52
C LYS A 515 -10.48 -7.86 -24.27
N LYS A 516 -9.29 -8.47 -24.26
CA LYS A 516 -9.10 -9.81 -24.80
C LYS A 516 -9.92 -10.84 -24.01
N ALA A 517 -9.84 -10.80 -22.69
CA ALA A 517 -10.65 -11.65 -21.81
C ALA A 517 -12.15 -11.45 -22.07
N PHE A 518 -12.60 -10.20 -22.24
CA PHE A 518 -14.00 -9.90 -22.56
C PHE A 518 -14.44 -10.60 -23.85
N SER A 519 -13.62 -10.53 -24.89
CA SER A 519 -13.92 -11.15 -26.19
C SER A 519 -13.96 -12.68 -26.10
N GLN A 520 -13.08 -13.27 -25.28
CA GLN A 520 -13.03 -14.71 -25.06
C GLN A 520 -14.24 -15.22 -24.29
N VAL A 521 -14.65 -14.52 -23.23
CA VAL A 521 -15.74 -14.95 -22.35
C VAL A 521 -17.13 -14.68 -22.95
N PHE A 522 -17.33 -13.49 -23.54
CA PHE A 522 -18.64 -13.10 -24.06
C PHE A 522 -18.83 -13.39 -25.55
N GLY A 523 -17.77 -13.79 -26.26
CA GLY A 523 -17.80 -14.10 -27.69
C GLY A 523 -18.04 -12.88 -28.60
N ILE A 524 -17.85 -11.67 -28.06
CA ILE A 524 -18.05 -10.40 -28.76
C ILE A 524 -17.00 -9.40 -28.30
N THR A 525 -16.50 -8.56 -29.21
CA THR A 525 -15.55 -7.52 -28.83
C THR A 525 -16.23 -6.44 -27.98
N VAL A 526 -15.46 -5.75 -27.13
CA VAL A 526 -15.98 -4.63 -26.33
C VAL A 526 -16.58 -3.54 -27.23
N THR A 527 -15.97 -3.27 -28.38
CA THR A 527 -16.44 -2.28 -29.35
C THR A 527 -17.77 -2.69 -29.98
N ASP A 528 -17.91 -3.95 -30.41
CA ASP A 528 -19.16 -4.44 -30.98
C ASP A 528 -20.28 -4.49 -29.93
N PHE A 529 -19.96 -4.88 -28.70
CA PHE A 529 -20.91 -4.83 -27.58
C PHE A 529 -21.34 -3.39 -27.28
N ALA A 530 -20.40 -2.44 -27.27
CA ALA A 530 -20.70 -1.02 -27.09
C ALA A 530 -21.63 -0.49 -28.19
N ALA A 531 -21.40 -0.89 -29.45
CA ALA A 531 -22.27 -0.54 -30.57
C ALA A 531 -23.68 -1.14 -30.40
N GLN A 532 -23.80 -2.39 -29.94
CA GLN A 532 -25.09 -3.00 -29.63
C GLN A 532 -25.84 -2.26 -28.53
N VAL A 533 -25.17 -1.91 -27.43
CA VAL A 533 -25.78 -1.11 -26.36
C VAL A 533 -26.27 0.22 -26.92
N HIS A 534 -25.45 0.90 -27.73
CA HIS A 534 -25.86 2.14 -28.38
C HIS A 534 -27.12 1.93 -29.23
N MET A 535 -27.15 0.93 -30.13
CA MET A 535 -28.33 0.63 -30.95
C MET A 535 -29.59 0.31 -30.15
N MET A 536 -29.49 -0.24 -28.94
CA MET A 536 -30.65 -0.49 -28.08
C MET A 536 -31.18 0.79 -27.42
N LEU A 537 -30.32 1.79 -27.22
CA LEU A 537 -30.71 3.09 -26.68
C LEU A 537 -31.35 3.97 -27.74
N TYR A 538 -30.87 3.96 -28.98
CA TYR A 538 -31.55 4.61 -30.10
C TYR A 538 -32.72 3.74 -30.61
#